data_AF-A0A5C7GXW6-F1
#
_entry.id   AF-A0A5C7GXW6-F1
#
_cell.length_a   1.000
_cell.length_b   1.000
_cell.length_c   1.000
_cell.angle_alpha   90.00
_cell.angle_beta   90.00
_cell.angle_gamma   90.00
#
_symmetry.space_group_name_H-M   'P 1'
#
loop_
_entity.id
_entity.type
_entity.pdbx_description
1 polymer ?
#
loop_
_entity_poly.entity_id
_entity_poly.type
_entity_poly.pdbx_seq_one_letter_code
_entity_poly.pdbx_strand_id
1 'polypeptide(L)'
;MELPQIWKKRQSWLCSLQCTQSNPNIRPKISEVLKVLEELAGQFGMEESQVGNNLGEARDCSFSRNYSDVHKESSSVIEAMELSGPR
;
A
#
# COMPACT_ATOMS: atom_id res chain seq x y z
N MET A 1 -28.16 9.12 11.03
CA MET A 1 -27.69 7.74 11.30
C MET A 1 -26.48 7.43 10.41
N GLU A 2 -25.36 8.14 10.59
CA GLU A 2 -24.15 8.11 9.72
C GLU A 2 -22.93 7.47 10.40
N LEU A 3 -23.09 7.03 11.66
CA LEU A 3 -22.02 6.43 12.45
C LEU A 3 -21.36 5.23 11.74
N PRO A 4 -22.09 4.29 11.11
CA PRO A 4 -21.46 3.11 10.51
C PRO A 4 -20.47 3.44 9.39
N GLN A 5 -20.70 4.51 8.62
CA GLN A 5 -19.83 4.87 7.50
C GLN A 5 -18.57 5.60 7.95
N ILE A 6 -18.65 6.39 9.02
CA ILE A 6 -17.50 7.08 9.62
C ILE A 6 -16.49 6.08 10.17
N TRP A 7 -16.97 5.05 10.88
CA TRP A 7 -16.13 3.98 11.39
C TRP A 7 -15.47 3.18 10.25
N LYS A 8 -16.20 2.89 9.17
CA LYS A 8 -15.66 2.22 7.97
C LYS A 8 -14.54 3.03 7.30
N LYS A 9 -14.77 4.33 7.07
CA LYS A 9 -13.74 5.22 6.49
C LYS A 9 -12.49 5.30 7.36
N ARG A 10 -12.67 5.37 8.68
CA ARG A 10 -11.57 5.40 9.64
C ARG A 10 -10.77 4.10 9.64
N GLN A 11 -11.43 2.95 9.50
CA GLN A 11 -10.78 1.64 9.43
C GLN A 11 -9.97 1.46 8.13
N SER A 12 -10.54 1.84 6.98
CA SER A 12 -9.85 1.80 5.69
C SER A 12 -8.62 2.73 5.65
N TRP A 13 -8.76 3.94 6.21
CA TRP A 13 -7.66 4.88 6.34
C TRP A 13 -6.53 4.34 7.23
N LEU A 14 -6.89 3.73 8.38
CA LEU A 14 -5.91 3.15 9.30
C LEU A 14 -5.10 2.03 8.62
N CYS A 15 -5.76 1.13 7.89
CA CYS A 15 -5.11 0.06 7.16
C CYS A 15 -4.11 0.61 6.12
N SER A 16 -4.53 1.62 5.34
CA SER A 16 -3.68 2.27 4.33
C SER A 16 -2.45 2.96 4.94
N LEU A 17 -2.63 3.62 6.09
CA LEU A 17 -1.55 4.28 6.81
C LEU A 17 -0.51 3.26 7.32
N GLN A 18 -0.95 2.12 7.83
CA GLN A 18 -0.04 1.08 8.32
C GLN A 18 0.72 0.38 7.19
N CYS A 19 0.11 0.24 6.00
CA CYS A 19 0.75 -0.37 4.84
C CYS A 19 1.89 0.50 4.25
N THR A 20 1.88 1.81 4.50
CA THR A 20 2.82 2.78 3.90
C THR A 20 3.90 3.29 4.86
N GLN A 21 4.01 2.71 6.07
CA GLN A 21 4.98 3.12 7.09
C GLN A 21 6.44 3.03 6.61
N SER A 22 7.25 4.06 6.87
CA SER A 22 8.65 4.10 6.41
C SER A 22 9.49 2.92 6.90
N ASN A 23 9.22 2.41 8.10
CA ASN A 23 9.88 1.21 8.62
C ASN A 23 9.14 -0.06 8.12
N PRO A 24 9.79 -0.95 7.36
CA PRO A 24 9.14 -2.15 6.83
C PRO A 24 8.77 -3.17 7.91
N ASN A 25 9.43 -3.15 9.07
CA ASN A 25 9.18 -4.12 10.14
C ASN A 25 7.85 -3.90 10.87
N ILE A 26 7.26 -2.71 10.74
CA ILE A 26 5.96 -2.37 11.34
C ILE A 26 4.80 -2.44 10.34
N ARG A 27 5.10 -2.74 9.06
CA ARG A 27 4.04 -2.95 8.07
C ARG A 27 3.36 -4.29 8.35
N PRO A 28 2.02 -4.34 8.28
CA PRO A 28 1.29 -5.58 8.48
C PRO A 28 1.60 -6.57 7.35
N LYS A 29 1.49 -7.88 7.64
CA LYS A 29 1.58 -8.89 6.59
C LYS A 29 0.37 -8.77 5.67
N ILE A 30 0.56 -9.09 4.39
CA ILE A 30 -0.54 -9.04 3.41
C ILE A 30 -1.73 -9.92 3.83
N SER A 31 -1.47 -11.06 4.49
CA SER A 31 -2.50 -11.94 5.04
C SER A 31 -3.36 -11.28 6.12
N GLU A 32 -2.80 -10.32 6.87
CA GLU A 32 -3.52 -9.57 7.89
C GLU A 32 -4.35 -8.45 7.24
N VAL A 33 -3.77 -7.78 6.25
CA VAL A 33 -4.48 -6.77 5.44
C VAL A 33 -5.68 -7.39 4.73
N LEU A 34 -5.50 -8.56 4.12
CA LEU A 34 -6.56 -9.27 3.41
C LEU A 34 -7.72 -9.66 4.33
N LYS A 35 -7.45 -10.11 5.55
CA LYS A 35 -8.51 -10.40 6.55
C LYS A 35 -9.35 -9.16 6.87
N VAL A 36 -8.70 -8.01 7.06
CA VAL A 36 -9.39 -6.74 7.34
C VAL A 36 -10.20 -6.27 6.12
N LEU A 37 -9.67 -6.46 4.91
CA LEU A 37 -10.36 -6.11 3.67
C LEU A 37 -11.57 -7.02 3.39
N GLU A 38 -11.44 -8.32 3.65
CA GLU A 38 -12.51 -9.30 3.49
C GLU A 38 -13.65 -9.05 4.48
N GLU A 39 -13.33 -8.75 5.74
CA GLU A 39 -14.32 -8.34 6.75
C GLU A 39 -15.05 -7.05 6.33
N LEU A 40 -14.32 -6.08 5.78
CA LEU A 40 -14.91 -4.83 5.29
C LEU A 40 -15.78 -5.05 4.04
N ALA A 41 -15.36 -5.92 3.12
CA ALA A 41 -16.09 -6.26 1.89
C ALA A 41 -17.38 -7.04 2.20
N GLY A 42 -17.32 -7.99 3.15
CA GLY A 42 -18.51 -8.70 3.64
C GLY A 42 -19.53 -7.76 4.31
N GLN A 43 -19.06 -6.67 4.94
CA GLN A 43 -19.93 -5.60 5.46
C GLN A 43 -20.41 -4.61 4.38
N PHE A 44 -19.86 -4.66 3.18
CA PHE A 44 -20.19 -3.74 2.08
C PHE A 44 -21.27 -4.30 1.15
N GLY A 45 -21.70 -5.56 1.31
CA GLY A 45 -22.68 -6.17 0.41
C GLY A 45 -22.23 -6.08 -1.05
N MET A 46 -20.92 -6.15 -1.27
CA MET A 46 -20.32 -6.08 -2.59
C MET A 46 -20.55 -7.43 -3.25
N GLU A 47 -21.75 -7.61 -3.81
CA GLU A 47 -22.01 -8.67 -4.77
C GLU A 47 -20.98 -8.55 -5.88
N GLU A 48 -20.32 -9.66 -6.12
CA GLU A 48 -19.15 -9.85 -6.97
C GLU A 48 -19.44 -9.38 -8.39
N SER A 49 -19.20 -8.09 -8.67
CA SER A 49 -19.03 -7.63 -10.03
C SER A 49 -17.63 -8.05 -10.48
N GLN A 50 -17.52 -9.34 -10.81
CA GLN A 50 -16.66 -9.93 -11.84
C GLN A 50 -15.39 -9.12 -12.14
N VAL A 51 -14.41 -9.15 -11.22
CA VAL A 51 -13.08 -8.63 -11.49
C VAL A 51 -12.30 -9.73 -12.19
N GLY A 52 -12.12 -9.53 -13.50
CA GLY A 52 -11.40 -10.42 -14.38
C GLY A 52 -10.02 -10.79 -13.84
N ASN A 53 -9.76 -12.09 -13.88
CA ASN A 53 -8.47 -12.73 -13.70
C ASN A 53 -7.35 -11.99 -14.46
N ASN A 54 -6.50 -11.23 -13.77
CA ASN A 54 -5.13 -10.93 -14.20
C ASN A 54 -4.21 -10.86 -12.97
N LEU A 55 -4.17 -11.96 -12.23
CA LEU A 55 -3.09 -12.30 -11.32
C LEU A 55 -1.91 -12.77 -12.19
N GLY A 56 -0.95 -11.89 -12.51
CA GLY A 56 0.28 -12.36 -13.13
C GLY A 56 1.07 -11.36 -13.96
N GLU A 57 1.72 -10.39 -13.32
CA GLU A 57 3.08 -10.04 -13.76
C GLU A 57 3.91 -9.70 -12.52
N ALA A 58 4.36 -10.76 -11.83
CA ALA A 58 5.41 -10.67 -10.85
C ALA A 58 6.71 -10.30 -11.59
N ARG A 59 7.01 -9.00 -11.71
CA ARG A 59 8.35 -8.59 -12.09
C ARG A 59 9.25 -8.72 -10.87
N ASP A 60 10.27 -9.55 -11.03
CA ASP A 60 11.25 -9.95 -10.02
C ASP A 60 11.79 -8.75 -9.21
N CYS A 61 11.25 -8.55 -8.01
CA CYS A 61 11.85 -7.68 -7.02
C CYS A 61 13.03 -8.41 -6.37
N SER A 62 14.19 -8.42 -7.04
CA SER A 62 15.44 -8.85 -6.40
C SER A 62 15.91 -7.75 -5.44
N PHE A 63 15.54 -7.87 -4.17
CA PHE A 63 16.03 -6.99 -3.10
C PHE A 63 17.40 -7.50 -2.62
N SER A 64 18.48 -7.15 -3.33
CA SER A 64 19.84 -7.42 -2.84
C SER A 64 20.19 -6.44 -1.73
N ARG A 65 20.08 -6.91 -0.49
CA ARG A 65 20.44 -6.20 0.73
C ARG A 65 21.96 -6.10 0.85
N ASN A 66 22.51 -4.89 0.78
CA ASN A 66 23.87 -4.61 1.23
C ASN A 66 23.83 -3.47 2.24
N TYR A 67 23.60 -3.83 3.51
CA TYR A 67 23.91 -2.99 4.68
C TYR A 67 25.42 -2.99 4.87
N SER A 68 26.12 -2.03 4.27
CA SER A 68 27.45 -1.64 4.70
C SER A 68 27.80 -0.31 4.06
N ASP A 69 27.35 0.78 4.67
CA ASP A 69 28.27 1.81 5.12
C ASP A 69 27.52 2.79 6.02
N VAL A 70 27.83 2.77 7.31
CA VAL A 70 27.52 3.89 8.20
C VAL A 70 28.55 4.96 7.88
N HIS A 71 28.33 5.70 6.79
CA HIS A 71 29.06 6.94 6.59
C HIS A 71 28.25 7.95 5.80
N LYS A 72 27.61 8.82 6.59
CA LYS A 72 27.72 10.28 6.51
C LYS A 72 27.26 10.94 5.21
N GLU A 73 26.42 11.96 5.41
CA GLU A 73 25.91 12.93 4.44
C GLU A 73 24.59 12.53 3.75
N SER A 74 23.51 12.88 4.45
CA SER A 74 22.24 13.19 3.81
C SER A 74 22.43 14.28 2.75
N SER A 75 22.47 13.90 1.48
CA SER A 75 22.19 14.80 0.36
C SER A 75 21.56 14.03 -0.79
N SER A 76 20.29 13.67 -0.62
CA SER A 76 19.45 13.29 -1.76
C SER A 76 18.47 14.41 -2.00
N VAL A 77 18.92 15.47 -2.68
CA VAL A 77 18.00 16.35 -3.40
C VAL A 77 17.43 15.49 -4.52
N ILE A 78 16.20 14.98 -4.31
CA ILE A 78 15.46 14.30 -5.37
C ILE A 78 14.98 15.42 -6.29
N GLU A 79 15.74 15.64 -7.37
CA GLU A 79 15.39 16.60 -8.40
C GLU A 79 14.19 16.09 -9.20
N ALA A 80 13.25 16.98 -9.49
CA ALA A 80 12.05 16.62 -10.23
C ALA A 80 12.43 16.21 -11.65
N MET A 81 11.85 15.09 -12.12
CA MET A 81 11.95 14.68 -13.51
C MET A 81 11.08 15.59 -14.37
N GLU A 82 11.72 16.42 -15.20
CA GLU A 82 11.03 17.27 -16.19
C GLU A 82 10.40 16.38 -17.27
N LEU A 83 9.11 16.07 -17.12
CA LEU A 83 8.31 15.46 -18.18
C LEU A 83 7.87 16.59 -19.11
N SER A 84 8.55 16.79 -20.24
CA SER A 84 8.11 17.78 -21.22
C SER A 84 6.67 17.48 -21.65
N GLY A 85 5.80 18.47 -21.47
CA GLY A 85 4.40 18.45 -21.88
C GLY A 85 4.20 18.38 -23.41
N PRO A 86 2.94 18.48 -23.88
CA PRO A 86 2.43 17.71 -25.01
C PRO A 86 2.90 18.21 -26.37
N ARG A 87 3.03 17.27 -27.32
CA ARG A 87 2.69 17.46 -28.73
C ARG A 87 1.99 16.23 -29.26
#